data_AF-A0A9X6VCZ2-F1
#
_entry.id   AF-A0A9X6VCZ2-F1
#
_cell.length_a   1.000
_cell.length_b   1.000
_cell.length_c   1.000
_cell.angle_alpha   90.00
_cell.angle_beta   90.00
_cell.angle_gamma   90.00
#
_symmetry.space_group_name_H-M   'P 1'
#
loop_
_entity.id
_entity.type
_entity.pdbx_description
1 polymer ?
#
loop_
_entity_poly.entity_id
_entity_poly.type
_entity_poly.pdbx_seq_one_letter_code
_entity_poly.pdbx_strand_id
1 'polypeptide(L)'
;MTKSEILNKLAENIVNYDADNEILYFAYVPRTESNMELFLKLVNDSSEIYDALETPERIDLVPVCWKYSNWFTGERFIYKN
;
A
#
# COMPACT_ATOMS: atom_id res chain seq x y z
N MET A 1 4.44 2.48 16.87
CA MET A 1 3.70 1.75 15.82
C MET A 1 4.72 1.02 14.99
N THR A 2 4.61 -0.30 14.83
CA THR A 2 5.52 -1.09 13.99
C THR A 2 5.23 -0.82 12.51
N LYS A 3 6.17 -1.16 11.62
CA LYS A 3 5.94 -1.04 10.17
C LYS A 3 4.74 -1.87 9.71
N SER A 4 4.55 -3.05 10.29
CA SER A 4 3.37 -3.88 10.01
C SER A 4 2.08 -3.19 10.46
N GLU A 5 2.03 -2.59 11.65
CA GLU A 5 0.84 -1.85 12.10
C GLU A 5 0.51 -0.64 11.21
N ILE A 6 1.53 0.08 10.72
CA ILE A 6 1.34 1.20 9.79
C ILE A 6 0.80 0.68 8.45
N LEU A 7 1.36 -0.40 7.92
CA LEU A 7 0.90 -1.02 6.68
C LEU A 7 -0.55 -1.49 6.79
N ASN A 8 -0.93 -2.10 7.92
CA ASN A 8 -2.30 -2.56 8.13
C ASN A 8 -3.30 -1.39 8.13
N LYS A 9 -2.94 -0.25 8.75
CA LYS A 9 -3.78 0.96 8.72
C LYS A 9 -3.92 1.57 7.32
N LEU A 10 -2.84 1.53 6.53
CA LEU A 10 -2.91 1.95 5.13
C LEU A 10 -3.80 1.00 4.33
N ALA A 11 -3.73 -0.31 4.59
CA ALA A 11 -4.50 -1.32 3.89
C ALA A 11 -6.02 -1.15 4.05
N GLU A 12 -6.49 -0.61 5.18
CA GLU A 12 -7.91 -0.26 5.40
C GLU A 12 -8.44 0.77 4.39
N ASN A 13 -7.56 1.54 3.77
CA ASN A 13 -7.90 2.58 2.79
C ASN A 13 -7.63 2.15 1.35
N ILE A 14 -7.29 0.88 1.10
CA ILE A 14 -7.06 0.40 -0.26
C ILE A 14 -8.35 0.53 -1.06
N VAL A 15 -8.25 1.24 -2.18
CA VAL A 15 -9.34 1.29 -3.15
C VAL A 15 -9.24 0.03 -4.00
N ASN A 16 -10.27 -0.81 -3.93
CA ASN A 16 -10.35 -1.96 -4.81
C ASN A 16 -10.68 -1.52 -6.23
N TYR A 17 -9.74 -1.73 -7.15
CA TYR A 17 -9.93 -1.50 -8.58
C TYR A 17 -10.21 -2.81 -9.35
N ASP A 18 -10.14 -3.95 -8.67
CA ASP A 18 -10.35 -5.26 -9.26
C ASP A 18 -11.82 -5.69 -9.15
N ALA A 19 -12.32 -6.30 -10.24
CA ALA A 19 -13.72 -6.61 -10.41
C ALA A 19 -14.21 -7.79 -9.54
N ASP A 20 -13.30 -8.63 -9.05
CA ASP A 20 -13.63 -9.87 -8.33
C ASP A 20 -13.77 -9.70 -6.81
N ASN A 21 -13.34 -8.58 -6.22
CA ASN A 21 -13.29 -8.35 -4.76
C ASN A 21 -12.55 -9.44 -3.97
N GLU A 22 -11.70 -10.24 -4.61
CA GLU A 22 -11.00 -11.36 -3.99
C GLU A 22 -9.48 -11.23 -4.16
N ILE A 23 -9.03 -10.77 -5.33
CA ILE A 23 -7.62 -10.67 -5.67
C ILE A 23 -7.31 -9.23 -6.04
N LEU A 24 -6.42 -8.61 -5.26
CA LEU A 24 -5.86 -7.32 -5.62
C LEU A 24 -4.59 -7.55 -6.45
N TYR A 25 -4.53 -6.96 -7.64
CA TYR A 25 -3.30 -6.85 -8.44
C TYR A 25 -2.54 -5.57 -8.13
N PHE A 26 -3.23 -4.60 -7.53
CA PHE A 26 -2.68 -3.30 -7.14
C PHE A 26 -3.04 -2.97 -5.70
N ALA A 27 -2.13 -2.29 -5.00
CA ALA A 27 -2.35 -1.82 -3.63
C ALA A 27 -2.30 -0.28 -3.61
N TYR A 28 -3.38 0.35 -4.07
CA TYR A 28 -3.48 1.81 -4.12
C TYR A 28 -4.32 2.37 -2.98
N VAL A 29 -3.80 3.40 -2.31
CA VAL A 29 -4.59 4.24 -1.40
C VAL A 29 -4.69 5.67 -1.94
N PRO A 30 -5.76 6.42 -1.62
CA PRO A 30 -5.85 7.82 -1.99
C PRO A 30 -4.74 8.64 -1.32
N ARG A 31 -4.19 9.64 -2.03
CA ARG A 31 -3.14 10.54 -1.52
C ARG A 31 -3.71 11.64 -0.63
N THR A 32 -4.39 11.25 0.45
CA THR A 32 -4.80 12.15 1.52
C THR A 32 -3.62 12.50 2.42
N GLU A 33 -3.72 13.60 3.16
CA GLU A 33 -2.70 14.01 4.14
C GLU A 33 -2.43 12.89 5.17
N SER A 34 -3.48 12.26 5.70
CA SER A 34 -3.36 11.17 6.68
C SER A 34 -2.66 9.93 6.11
N ASN A 35 -3.00 9.53 4.88
CA ASN A 35 -2.34 8.39 4.23
C ASN A 35 -0.88 8.71 3.90
N MET A 36 -0.58 9.93 3.47
CA MET A 36 0.78 10.40 3.23
C MET A 36 1.63 10.37 4.50
N GLU A 37 1.11 10.86 5.63
CA GLU A 37 1.83 10.80 6.90
C GLU A 37 2.15 9.37 7.35
N LEU A 38 1.21 8.44 7.17
CA LEU A 38 1.42 7.03 7.48
C LEU A 38 2.45 6.40 6.53
N PHE A 39 2.32 6.67 5.23
CA PHE A 39 3.24 6.18 4.21
C PHE A 39 4.68 6.65 4.46
N LEU A 40 4.89 7.93 4.76
CA LEU A 40 6.21 8.49 5.06
C LEU A 40 6.85 7.89 6.33
N LYS A 41 6.06 7.39 7.27
CA LYS A 41 6.56 6.65 8.45
C LYS A 41 6.91 5.19 8.13
N LEU A 42 6.39 4.65 7.03
CA LEU A 42 6.60 3.27 6.59
C LEU A 42 7.90 3.12 5.79
N VAL A 43 8.15 4.05 4.88
CA VAL A 43 9.32 4.07 3.99
C VAL A 43 10.56 4.62 4.68
N ASN A 44 11.73 4.12 4.28
CA ASN A 44 13.03 4.60 4.79
C ASN A 44 13.86 5.28 3.70
N ASP A 45 13.52 5.07 2.43
CA ASP A 45 14.31 5.48 1.27
C ASP A 45 13.53 6.47 0.40
N SER A 46 14.21 7.49 -0.10
CA SER A 46 13.65 8.51 -0.99
C SER A 46 13.20 7.96 -2.34
N SER A 47 13.82 6.87 -2.82
CA SER A 47 13.43 6.18 -4.06
C SER A 47 12.06 5.51 -3.92
N GLU A 48 11.77 4.87 -2.79
CA GLU A 48 10.46 4.27 -2.49
C GLU A 48 9.33 5.31 -2.52
N ILE A 49 9.63 6.53 -2.07
CA ILE A 49 8.68 7.65 -2.10
C ILE A 49 8.41 8.07 -3.55
N TYR A 50 9.44 8.16 -4.39
CA TYR A 50 9.26 8.58 -5.78
C TYR A 50 8.39 7.60 -6.56
N ASP A 51 8.73 6.30 -6.49
CA ASP A 51 7.99 5.24 -7.18
C ASP A 51 6.53 5.18 -6.71
N ALA A 52 6.31 5.27 -5.40
CA ALA A 52 4.96 5.22 -4.83
C ALA A 52 4.09 6.43 -5.23
N LEU A 53 4.70 7.54 -5.62
CA LEU A 53 4.01 8.79 -5.95
C LEU A 53 3.97 9.10 -7.44
N GLU A 54 4.42 8.18 -8.31
CA GLU A 54 4.36 8.33 -9.76
C GLU A 54 2.91 8.44 -10.26
N THR A 55 1.97 7.73 -9.62
CA THR A 55 0.55 7.79 -9.97
C THR A 55 -0.13 8.99 -9.29
N PRO A 56 -0.67 9.98 -10.04
CA PRO A 56 -1.36 11.12 -9.46
C PRO A 56 -2.50 10.70 -8.53
N GLU A 57 -2.73 11.49 -7.46
CA GLU A 57 -3.82 11.30 -6.48
C GLU A 57 -3.79 9.99 -5.68
N ARG A 58 -2.81 9.12 -5.92
CA ARG A 58 -2.68 7.81 -5.27
C ARG A 58 -1.29 7.63 -4.68
N ILE A 59 -1.20 6.67 -3.77
CA ILE A 59 0.05 6.13 -3.25
C ILE A 59 0.06 4.65 -3.62
N ASP A 60 1.09 4.23 -4.36
CA ASP A 60 1.33 2.82 -4.67
C ASP A 60 2.05 2.13 -3.50
N LEU A 61 1.34 1.25 -2.82
CA LEU A 61 1.87 0.47 -1.72
C LEU A 61 2.49 -0.85 -2.17
N VAL A 62 2.40 -1.23 -3.45
CA VAL A 62 2.92 -2.50 -3.93
C VAL A 62 4.39 -2.66 -3.52
N PRO A 63 5.32 -1.72 -3.81
CA PRO A 63 6.74 -1.91 -3.50
C PRO A 63 7.04 -2.11 -2.00
N VAL A 64 6.26 -1.47 -1.12
CA VAL A 64 6.45 -1.57 0.34
C VAL A 64 5.78 -2.80 0.93
N CYS A 65 4.67 -3.25 0.35
CA CYS A 65 4.02 -4.50 0.75
C CYS A 65 4.94 -5.70 0.56
N TRP A 66 5.71 -5.77 -0.54
CA TRP A 66 6.73 -6.81 -0.75
C TRP A 66 7.73 -6.92 0.40
N LYS A 67 8.05 -5.80 1.07
CA LYS A 67 9.06 -5.73 2.13
C LYS A 67 8.52 -6.09 3.52
N TYR A 68 7.23 -5.84 3.78
CA TYR A 68 6.69 -5.86 5.14
C TYR A 68 5.42 -6.71 5.33
N SER A 69 4.85 -7.27 4.26
CA SER A 69 3.60 -8.03 4.32
C SER A 69 3.81 -9.53 4.23
N ASN A 70 3.23 -10.27 5.18
CA ASN A 70 3.03 -11.73 5.07
C ASN A 70 1.81 -12.10 4.20
N TRP A 71 1.07 -11.11 3.70
CA TRP A 71 -0.14 -11.31 2.89
C TRP A 71 0.17 -11.21 1.39
N PHE A 72 1.42 -10.89 1.07
CA PHE A 72 1.92 -10.77 -0.28
C PHE A 72 2.75 -12.02 -0.61
N THR A 73 2.28 -12.79 -1.60
CA THR A 73 2.85 -14.12 -1.90
C THR A 73 3.89 -14.12 -3.02
N GLY A 74 4.17 -12.98 -3.64
CA GLY A 74 5.05 -12.90 -4.83
C GLY A 74 4.30 -12.61 -6.14
N GLU A 75 3.01 -12.88 -6.21
CA GLU A 75 2.23 -12.73 -7.46
C GLU A 75 0.92 -11.95 -7.29
N ARG A 76 0.36 -11.90 -6.07
CA ARG A 76 -0.96 -11.30 -5.79
C ARG A 76 -1.14 -10.93 -4.32
N PHE A 77 -2.10 -10.04 -4.08
CA PHE A 77 -2.60 -9.66 -2.77
C PHE A 77 -3.94 -10.36 -2.51
N ILE A 78 -4.10 -10.98 -1.34
CA ILE A 78 -5.41 -11.49 -0.90
C ILE A 78 -6.17 -10.32 -0.27
N TYR A 79 -7.30 -9.92 -0.86
CA TYR A 79 -8.18 -8.94 -0.24
C TYR A 79 -8.81 -9.56 1.00
N LYS A 80 -8.38 -9.14 2.19
CA LYS A 80 -9.06 -9.50 3.44
C LYS A 80 -10.14 -8.45 3.71
N ASN A 81 -11.39 -8.82 3.46
CA ASN A 81 -12.55 -8.21 4.12
C ASN A 81 -12.48 -8.44 5.63
#